data_AF-A0A5S9PXN2-F1
#
_entry.id   AF-A0A5S9PXN2-F1
#
_cell.length_a   1.000
_cell.length_b   1.000
_cell.length_c   1.000
_cell.angle_alpha   90.00
_cell.angle_beta   90.00
_cell.angle_gamma   90.00
#
_symmetry.space_group_name_H-M   'P 1'
#
loop_
_entity.id
_entity.type
_entity.pdbx_description
1 polymer ?
#
loop_
_entity_poly.entity_id
_entity_poly.type
_entity_poly.pdbx_seq_one_letter_code
_entity_poly.pdbx_strand_id
1 'polypeptide(L)'
;MKRIFCSLMLPLAVALAGCGGGGGGGSSLPVVDEAGILDNLKITNLNYSNPYASRTSSWGWDTNPVCDDPAKKENGTVYGDPDCPYREPPRSDQWEDTTIDRLKKWDIAGEGLIPVKHNDSQYGIHAMDTIEEKVGMTLFDRNSILNVADEDIERGIIISEGTATGGFNQPAGFACGNVHPYDQPYNVRYEWYDEHGVIFGPLMLHIGSDDPHGCTNGANLYDIAVHEMMHALGLGTHFEGFGIGPMFDDNAWNVLHNILTNQQNANEFELVIEKRFPEE
;
A
#
# COMPACT_ATOMS: atom_id res chain seq x y z
N MET A 1 -38.66 35.40 -33.20
CA MET A 1 -38.77 34.55 -31.98
C MET A 1 -37.67 33.51 -32.02
N LYS A 2 -36.60 33.64 -31.24
CA LYS A 2 -35.59 32.59 -31.04
C LYS A 2 -35.82 32.00 -29.64
N ARG A 3 -36.02 30.69 -29.54
CA ARG A 3 -36.19 29.98 -28.25
C ARG A 3 -34.81 29.61 -27.74
N ILE A 4 -34.50 30.02 -26.51
CA ILE A 4 -33.31 29.56 -25.77
C ILE A 4 -33.72 28.26 -25.08
N PHE A 5 -33.07 27.14 -25.46
CA PHE A 5 -33.15 25.91 -24.67
C PHE A 5 -32.09 25.99 -23.57
N CYS A 6 -32.54 26.07 -22.33
CA CYS A 6 -31.66 25.96 -21.17
C CYS A 6 -31.53 24.47 -20.83
N SER A 7 -30.35 23.90 -21.07
CA SER A 7 -30.05 22.52 -20.70
C SER A 7 -29.75 22.45 -19.21
N LEU A 8 -30.68 21.89 -18.43
CA LEU A 8 -30.40 21.49 -17.05
C LEU A 8 -29.52 20.23 -17.09
N MET A 9 -28.20 20.40 -16.91
CA MET A 9 -27.31 19.30 -16.56
C MET A 9 -27.46 19.02 -15.07
N LEU A 10 -28.06 17.89 -14.72
CA LEU A 10 -27.90 17.33 -13.37
C LEU A 10 -26.50 16.72 -13.27
N PRO A 11 -25.73 16.98 -12.20
CA PRO A 11 -24.54 16.19 -11.92
C PRO A 11 -24.98 14.78 -11.54
N LEU A 12 -24.62 13.80 -12.36
CA LEU A 12 -24.80 12.38 -12.04
C LEU A 12 -23.67 12.00 -11.08
N ALA A 13 -23.99 11.85 -9.79
CA ALA A 13 -23.01 11.39 -8.80
C ALA A 13 -22.57 9.96 -9.14
N VAL A 14 -21.34 9.81 -9.62
CA VAL A 14 -20.71 8.50 -9.84
C VAL A 14 -20.28 7.97 -8.47
N ALA A 15 -20.96 6.94 -7.97
CA ALA A 15 -20.53 6.22 -6.80
C ALA A 15 -19.30 5.35 -7.18
N LEU A 16 -18.12 5.77 -6.74
CA LEU A 16 -16.89 5.01 -6.87
C LEU A 16 -16.98 3.74 -6.00
N ALA A 17 -17.01 2.58 -6.64
CA ALA A 17 -17.13 1.29 -5.97
C ALA A 17 -15.75 0.64 -5.78
N GLY A 18 -15.12 0.98 -4.64
CA GLY A 18 -14.22 0.15 -3.82
C GLY A 18 -13.10 -0.65 -4.49
N CYS A 19 -11.85 -0.28 -4.19
CA CYS A 19 -10.74 -1.24 -4.16
C CYS A 19 -11.05 -2.35 -3.13
N GLY A 20 -10.64 -3.59 -3.42
CA GLY A 20 -11.03 -4.80 -2.69
C GLY A 20 -10.36 -5.02 -1.33
N GLY A 21 -10.23 -3.98 -0.51
CA GLY A 21 -9.75 -4.06 0.88
C GLY A 21 -10.87 -4.38 1.87
N GLY A 22 -10.60 -5.25 2.85
CA GLY A 22 -11.59 -5.65 3.86
C GLY A 22 -11.99 -4.48 4.78
N GLY A 23 -13.29 -4.21 4.93
CA GLY A 23 -13.77 -3.02 5.63
C GLY A 23 -13.53 -3.01 7.14
N GLY A 24 -12.73 -2.06 7.61
CA GLY A 24 -12.78 -1.51 8.97
C GLY A 24 -13.62 -0.23 8.98
N GLY A 25 -14.57 -0.09 9.91
CA GLY A 25 -15.48 1.06 9.94
C GLY A 25 -14.82 2.37 10.40
N GLY A 26 -14.32 3.15 9.45
CA GLY A 26 -13.88 4.54 9.69
C GLY A 26 -15.06 5.46 9.97
N SER A 27 -14.89 6.40 10.90
CA SER A 27 -15.87 7.46 11.17
C SER A 27 -15.84 8.52 10.06
N SER A 28 -17.01 8.90 9.56
CA SER A 28 -17.20 9.91 8.50
C SER A 28 -16.96 11.36 9.00
N LEU A 29 -15.76 11.64 9.51
CA LEU A 29 -15.33 12.98 9.87
C LEU A 29 -14.63 13.61 8.67
N PRO A 30 -15.02 14.83 8.24
CA PRO A 30 -14.38 15.51 7.12
C PRO A 30 -12.92 15.85 7.44
N VAL A 31 -12.14 16.01 6.37
CA VAL A 31 -10.70 16.35 6.33
C VAL A 31 -10.29 17.25 7.50
N VAL A 32 -9.30 16.77 8.23
CA VAL A 32 -9.02 17.25 9.58
C VAL A 32 -7.87 18.28 9.55
N ASP A 33 -7.68 18.95 10.69
CA ASP A 33 -6.45 19.67 11.00
C ASP A 33 -5.28 18.69 11.29
N GLU A 34 -4.18 19.19 11.85
CA GLU A 34 -3.01 18.40 12.25
C GLU A 34 -3.38 17.17 13.10
N ALA A 35 -4.43 17.22 13.91
CA ALA A 35 -4.82 16.10 14.76
C ALA A 35 -5.29 14.87 13.96
N GLY A 36 -6.07 15.06 12.90
CA GLY A 36 -6.55 13.93 12.11
C GLY A 36 -5.62 13.52 10.97
N ILE A 37 -4.67 14.37 10.56
CA ILE A 37 -3.50 13.89 9.81
C ILE A 37 -2.74 12.86 10.68
N LEU A 38 -2.56 13.15 11.97
CA LEU A 38 -1.96 12.21 12.91
C LEU A 38 -2.83 10.95 13.14
N ASP A 39 -4.15 11.08 13.26
CA ASP A 39 -5.04 9.89 13.37
C ASP A 39 -5.01 9.01 12.11
N ASN A 40 -4.92 9.61 10.91
CA ASN A 40 -4.76 8.84 9.68
C ASN A 40 -3.37 8.18 9.60
N LEU A 41 -2.29 8.85 10.02
CA LEU A 41 -0.97 8.22 10.18
C LEU A 41 -1.02 7.02 11.14
N LYS A 42 -1.75 7.13 12.26
CA LYS A 42 -1.97 6.05 13.23
C LYS A 42 -2.72 4.84 12.65
N ILE A 43 -3.69 5.08 11.77
CA ILE A 43 -4.46 4.03 11.08
C ILE A 43 -3.63 3.34 9.99
N THR A 44 -2.84 4.11 9.25
CA THR A 44 -2.28 3.67 7.96
C THR A 44 -0.81 3.25 8.04
N ASN A 45 -0.02 3.78 8.98
CA ASN A 45 1.44 3.62 8.98
C ASN A 45 2.03 3.32 10.39
N LEU A 46 1.56 4.01 11.43
CA LEU A 46 2.04 3.82 12.80
C LEU A 46 1.34 2.67 13.55
N ASN A 47 0.58 1.78 12.88
CA ASN A 47 -0.06 0.57 13.46
C ASN A 47 -0.84 0.73 14.79
N TYR A 48 -1.23 1.95 15.16
CA TYR A 48 -1.57 2.30 16.55
C TYR A 48 -2.98 1.87 16.96
N SER A 49 -3.83 1.49 16.01
CA SER A 49 -5.24 1.18 16.21
C SER A 49 -5.53 -0.32 16.12
N ASN A 50 -5.47 -1.02 17.27
CA ASN A 50 -6.05 -2.37 17.48
C ASN A 50 -5.38 -3.49 16.64
N PRO A 51 -5.04 -4.68 17.20
CA PRO A 51 -4.55 -5.85 16.43
C PRO A 51 -5.57 -6.46 15.44
N TYR A 52 -6.56 -5.68 15.00
CA TYR A 52 -7.53 -5.97 13.95
C TYR A 52 -7.51 -4.94 12.80
N ALA A 53 -7.03 -3.70 12.96
CA ALA A 53 -6.93 -2.77 11.81
C ALA A 53 -5.70 -3.08 10.94
N SER A 54 -4.61 -3.59 11.55
CA SER A 54 -3.48 -4.16 10.83
C SER A 54 -3.89 -5.33 9.91
N ARG A 55 -4.92 -6.10 10.26
CA ARG A 55 -5.43 -7.26 9.49
C ARG A 55 -6.12 -6.91 8.17
N THR A 56 -6.40 -5.64 7.94
CA THR A 56 -7.08 -5.14 6.73
C THR A 56 -6.22 -4.16 5.94
N SER A 57 -4.98 -3.94 6.37
CA SER A 57 -4.03 -3.13 5.63
C SER A 57 -3.61 -3.84 4.35
N SER A 58 -3.23 -3.06 3.34
CA SER A 58 -2.50 -3.54 2.17
C SER A 58 -1.10 -4.05 2.52
N TRP A 59 -0.65 -3.98 3.79
CA TRP A 59 0.61 -4.55 4.32
C TRP A 59 0.46 -5.97 4.90
N GLY A 60 -0.65 -6.66 4.64
CA GLY A 60 -0.77 -8.11 4.84
C GLY A 60 -1.36 -8.58 6.17
N TRP A 61 -1.26 -9.89 6.41
CA TRP A 61 -1.81 -10.59 7.57
C TRP A 61 -0.67 -11.06 8.48
N ASP A 62 -0.64 -10.70 9.76
CA ASP A 62 0.25 -11.38 10.71
C ASP A 62 -0.20 -12.83 10.95
N THR A 63 0.44 -13.78 10.25
CA THR A 63 0.32 -15.22 10.53
C THR A 63 1.58 -16.03 10.18
N ASN A 64 1.94 -16.97 11.07
CA ASN A 64 2.13 -18.39 10.68
C ASN A 64 3.38 -18.75 9.85
N PRO A 65 4.62 -18.81 10.40
CA PRO A 65 5.81 -19.23 9.65
C PRO A 65 5.90 -20.76 9.62
N VAL A 66 6.48 -21.32 8.56
CA VAL A 66 6.70 -22.77 8.45
C VAL A 66 8.10 -23.05 7.93
N CYS A 67 8.75 -24.05 8.52
CA CYS A 67 10.12 -24.47 8.19
C CYS A 67 10.20 -24.93 6.72
N ASP A 68 11.12 -24.35 5.91
CA ASP A 68 11.34 -24.76 4.52
C ASP A 68 12.11 -26.10 4.45
N ASP A 69 11.37 -27.19 4.22
CA ASP A 69 11.91 -28.45 3.70
C ASP A 69 11.12 -28.87 2.44
N PRO A 70 11.68 -28.69 1.24
CA PRO A 70 11.04 -29.08 -0.01
C PRO A 70 10.64 -30.55 -0.07
N ALA A 71 11.35 -31.45 0.63
CA ALA A 71 11.07 -32.88 0.61
C ALA A 71 9.84 -33.28 1.45
N LYS A 72 9.34 -32.40 2.33
CA LYS A 72 8.18 -32.66 3.19
C LYS A 72 6.86 -32.09 2.65
N LYS A 73 6.90 -31.21 1.64
CA LYS A 73 5.71 -30.61 0.99
C LYS A 73 4.75 -31.66 0.39
N GLU A 74 5.22 -32.85 0.00
CA GLU A 74 4.35 -33.93 -0.53
C GLU A 74 3.57 -34.72 0.53
N ASN A 75 3.99 -34.73 1.81
CA ASN A 75 3.47 -35.69 2.83
C ASN A 75 2.57 -35.08 3.92
N GLY A 76 2.24 -33.79 3.86
CA GLY A 76 1.12 -33.20 4.61
C GLY A 76 1.25 -33.14 6.15
N THR A 77 2.42 -33.40 6.72
CA THR A 77 2.66 -33.38 8.17
C THR A 77 3.53 -32.19 8.58
N VAL A 78 2.89 -31.09 8.98
CA VAL A 78 3.55 -29.80 9.28
C VAL A 78 3.63 -29.49 10.79
N TYR A 79 2.91 -30.21 11.65
CA TYR A 79 2.86 -29.94 13.09
C TYR A 79 3.67 -30.94 13.92
N GLY A 80 4.67 -30.44 14.66
CA GLY A 80 5.35 -31.16 15.75
C GLY A 80 6.68 -31.83 15.40
N ASP A 81 7.42 -31.37 14.40
CA ASP A 81 8.75 -31.91 14.05
C ASP A 81 9.82 -31.46 15.07
N PRO A 82 10.46 -32.37 15.84
CA PRO A 82 11.46 -32.00 16.85
C PRO A 82 12.82 -31.58 16.27
N ASP A 83 13.05 -31.74 14.96
CA ASP A 83 14.30 -31.36 14.30
C ASP A 83 14.26 -29.96 13.65
N CYS A 84 13.14 -29.21 13.71
CA CYS A 84 13.16 -27.80 13.30
C CYS A 84 13.85 -26.94 14.39
N PRO A 85 14.96 -26.23 14.09
CA PRO A 85 15.85 -25.65 15.11
C PRO A 85 15.31 -24.38 15.78
N TYR A 86 14.12 -23.90 15.39
CA TYR A 86 13.46 -22.74 15.98
C TYR A 86 12.33 -23.19 16.90
N ARG A 87 12.33 -22.60 18.11
CA ARG A 87 11.28 -22.83 19.11
C ARG A 87 9.93 -22.35 18.58
N GLU A 88 8.85 -22.93 19.10
CA GLU A 88 7.49 -22.39 18.93
C GLU A 88 7.51 -20.86 19.13
N PRO A 89 6.88 -20.07 18.24
CA PRO A 89 6.81 -18.64 18.43
C PRO A 89 6.12 -18.33 19.78
N PRO A 90 6.52 -17.25 20.46
CA PRO A 90 5.83 -16.83 21.67
C PRO A 90 4.33 -16.64 21.38
N ARG A 91 3.51 -16.85 22.40
CA ARG A 91 2.07 -16.53 22.31
C ARG A 91 1.91 -15.02 22.07
N SER A 92 0.74 -14.59 21.59
CA SER A 92 0.46 -13.19 21.25
C SER A 92 0.52 -12.20 22.43
N ASP A 93 0.73 -12.69 23.65
CA ASP A 93 1.00 -11.92 24.88
C ASP A 93 2.51 -11.80 25.20
N GLN A 94 3.38 -12.22 24.27
CA GLN A 94 4.84 -12.29 24.42
C GLN A 94 5.62 -11.81 23.18
N TRP A 95 4.96 -11.11 22.25
CA TRP A 95 5.59 -10.51 21.07
C TRP A 95 5.51 -8.98 21.15
N GLU A 96 6.63 -8.31 20.89
CA GLU A 96 6.75 -6.85 20.84
C GLU A 96 7.09 -6.47 19.39
N ASP A 97 6.12 -5.91 18.66
CA ASP A 97 6.41 -5.18 17.41
C ASP A 97 7.21 -3.93 17.80
N THR A 98 8.51 -3.95 17.54
CA THR A 98 9.43 -2.85 17.87
C THR A 98 9.23 -1.61 17.00
N THR A 99 8.29 -1.67 16.05
CA THR A 99 7.90 -0.61 15.10
C THR A 99 6.44 -0.16 15.27
N ILE A 100 5.70 -0.66 16.27
CA ILE A 100 4.26 -0.40 16.46
C ILE A 100 3.90 1.07 16.78
N ASP A 101 4.89 1.91 17.03
CA ASP A 101 4.75 3.34 17.25
C ASP A 101 5.55 4.17 16.23
N ARG A 102 6.19 3.54 15.24
CA ARG A 102 7.19 4.14 14.36
C ARG A 102 6.78 4.23 12.90
N LEU A 103 7.27 5.28 12.26
CA LEU A 103 7.01 5.62 10.87
C LEU A 103 7.75 4.71 9.90
N LYS A 104 7.00 4.07 9.00
CA LYS A 104 7.47 3.07 8.03
C LYS A 104 7.60 3.71 6.65
N LYS A 105 8.79 3.69 6.06
CA LYS A 105 9.09 4.36 4.78
C LYS A 105 10.35 3.78 4.12
N TRP A 106 10.52 4.05 2.83
CA TRP A 106 11.79 3.85 2.13
C TRP A 106 12.88 4.78 2.67
N ASP A 107 14.10 4.28 2.88
CA ASP A 107 15.26 5.13 3.21
C ASP A 107 15.84 5.79 1.96
N ILE A 108 15.20 6.86 1.51
CA ILE A 108 15.70 7.64 0.36
C ILE A 108 17.00 8.41 0.70
N ALA A 109 17.29 8.64 1.98
CA ALA A 109 18.44 9.44 2.42
C ALA A 109 19.73 8.61 2.54
N GLY A 110 19.65 7.36 3.01
CA GLY A 110 20.77 6.43 3.15
C GLY A 110 20.94 5.47 1.97
N GLU A 111 19.84 4.97 1.39
CA GLU A 111 19.89 3.99 0.28
C GLU A 111 19.67 4.62 -1.10
N GLY A 112 19.19 5.86 -1.15
CA GLY A 112 18.90 6.59 -2.38
C GLY A 112 17.49 6.34 -2.94
N LEU A 113 17.24 6.89 -4.13
CA LEU A 113 15.94 6.81 -4.82
C LEU A 113 15.42 5.37 -4.93
N ILE A 114 14.11 5.21 -4.91
CA ILE A 114 13.42 3.92 -5.01
C ILE A 114 13.52 3.41 -6.46
N PRO A 115 14.18 2.28 -6.74
CA PRO A 115 14.24 1.73 -8.08
C PRO A 115 12.83 1.32 -8.53
N VAL A 116 12.44 1.66 -9.77
CA VAL A 116 11.15 1.25 -10.34
C VAL A 116 11.34 0.61 -11.71
N LYS A 117 10.95 -0.67 -11.81
CA LYS A 117 10.82 -1.37 -13.09
C LYS A 117 9.41 -1.14 -13.63
N HIS A 118 9.28 -0.07 -14.41
CA HIS A 118 7.98 0.41 -14.87
C HIS A 118 7.39 -0.36 -16.06
N ASN A 119 8.15 -1.25 -16.72
CA ASN A 119 7.68 -2.12 -17.81
C ASN A 119 6.89 -1.36 -18.93
N ASP A 120 7.35 -0.16 -19.27
CA ASP A 120 6.67 0.80 -20.18
C ASP A 120 5.19 1.11 -19.85
N SER A 121 4.74 0.82 -18.62
CA SER A 121 3.39 1.12 -18.12
C SER A 121 3.12 2.63 -18.10
N GLN A 122 2.20 3.09 -18.95
CA GLN A 122 1.75 4.48 -18.95
C GLN A 122 1.10 4.87 -17.61
N TYR A 123 0.43 3.94 -16.94
CA TYR A 123 -0.24 4.16 -15.66
C TYR A 123 0.78 4.30 -14.52
N GLY A 124 1.76 3.40 -14.47
CA GLY A 124 2.83 3.45 -13.47
C GLY A 124 3.77 4.64 -13.66
N ILE A 125 4.10 5.02 -14.91
CA ILE A 125 4.85 6.25 -15.21
C ILE A 125 4.09 7.49 -14.74
N HIS A 126 2.78 7.57 -15.05
CA HIS A 126 1.93 8.67 -14.60
C HIS A 126 1.82 8.75 -13.06
N ALA A 127 1.74 7.60 -12.37
CA ALA A 127 1.70 7.55 -10.92
C ALA A 127 2.98 8.12 -10.29
N MET A 128 4.15 7.76 -10.83
CA MET A 128 5.42 8.35 -10.41
C MET A 128 5.45 9.87 -10.65
N ASP A 129 5.08 10.32 -11.85
CA ASP A 129 5.06 11.75 -12.21
C ASP A 129 4.14 12.56 -11.29
N THR A 130 2.92 12.07 -11.08
CA THR A 130 1.87 12.76 -10.31
C THR A 130 2.24 12.87 -8.83
N ILE A 131 2.86 11.83 -8.26
CA ILE A 131 3.33 11.87 -6.87
C ILE A 131 4.52 12.82 -6.74
N GLU A 132 5.56 12.69 -7.56
CA GLU A 132 6.75 13.55 -7.50
C GLU A 132 6.39 15.03 -7.74
N GLU A 133 5.44 15.33 -8.63
CA GLU A 133 4.90 16.68 -8.86
C GLU A 133 4.15 17.20 -7.63
N LYS A 134 3.17 16.45 -7.11
CA LYS A 134 2.30 16.90 -6.00
C LYS A 134 3.09 17.06 -4.70
N VAL A 135 4.01 16.14 -4.36
CA VAL A 135 4.84 16.26 -3.15
C VAL A 135 6.08 17.16 -3.37
N GLY A 136 6.48 17.42 -4.61
CA GLY A 136 7.63 18.27 -4.94
C GLY A 136 8.97 17.66 -4.52
N MET A 137 9.11 16.34 -4.62
CA MET A 137 10.33 15.59 -4.28
C MET A 137 10.63 14.58 -5.38
N THR A 138 11.90 14.38 -5.71
CA THR A 138 12.33 13.22 -6.51
C THR A 138 12.44 12.01 -5.58
N LEU A 139 11.72 10.94 -5.92
CA LEU A 139 11.59 9.71 -5.14
C LEU A 139 12.09 8.49 -5.93
N PHE A 140 11.93 8.47 -7.26
CA PHE A 140 12.06 7.25 -8.06
C PHE A 140 13.29 7.23 -8.99
N ASP A 141 14.08 6.16 -8.92
CA ASP A 141 15.03 5.81 -9.97
C ASP A 141 14.34 4.92 -11.00
N ARG A 142 14.04 5.53 -12.15
CA ARG A 142 13.28 4.91 -13.23
C ARG A 142 14.14 4.09 -14.19
N ASN A 143 15.43 3.89 -13.93
CA ASN A 143 16.37 3.34 -14.92
C ASN A 143 17.19 2.14 -14.43
N SER A 144 17.63 2.10 -13.16
CA SER A 144 18.60 1.10 -12.69
C SER A 144 18.15 -0.35 -12.84
N ILE A 145 16.87 -0.65 -12.62
CA ILE A 145 16.32 -2.01 -12.65
C ILE A 145 15.51 -2.36 -13.91
N LEU A 146 15.41 -1.47 -14.91
CA LEU A 146 14.56 -1.70 -16.09
C LEU A 146 14.85 -2.99 -16.86
N ASN A 147 16.13 -3.37 -16.95
CA ASN A 147 16.61 -4.52 -17.70
C ASN A 147 17.05 -5.69 -16.80
N VAL A 148 16.75 -5.62 -15.50
CA VAL A 148 17.00 -6.70 -14.53
C VAL A 148 15.81 -7.67 -14.61
N ALA A 149 16.04 -8.98 -14.52
CA ALA A 149 14.95 -9.97 -14.46
C ALA A 149 14.17 -9.78 -13.16
N ASP A 150 12.85 -10.03 -13.13
CA ASP A 150 12.06 -9.68 -11.93
C ASP A 150 12.54 -10.46 -10.69
N GLU A 151 12.94 -11.71 -10.89
CA GLU A 151 13.54 -12.62 -9.91
C GLU A 151 14.92 -12.18 -9.38
N ASP A 152 15.60 -11.26 -10.06
CA ASP A 152 16.91 -10.71 -9.68
C ASP A 152 16.81 -9.33 -8.98
N ILE A 153 15.59 -8.81 -8.74
CA ILE A 153 15.37 -7.48 -8.13
C ILE A 153 15.30 -7.62 -6.61
N GLU A 154 16.36 -7.20 -5.91
CA GLU A 154 16.43 -7.26 -4.44
C GLU A 154 15.74 -6.08 -3.72
N ARG A 155 15.49 -4.95 -4.43
CA ARG A 155 14.87 -3.73 -3.87
C ARG A 155 14.15 -2.92 -4.93
N GLY A 156 12.97 -2.41 -4.60
CA GLY A 156 12.25 -1.41 -5.41
C GLY A 156 10.81 -1.79 -5.71
N ILE A 157 10.25 -1.23 -6.78
CA ILE A 157 8.86 -1.45 -7.20
C ILE A 157 8.85 -2.01 -8.63
N ILE A 158 8.11 -3.09 -8.84
CA ILE A 158 7.89 -3.74 -10.14
C ILE A 158 6.44 -3.49 -10.52
N ILE A 159 6.19 -2.91 -11.69
CA ILE A 159 4.82 -2.61 -12.15
C ILE A 159 4.32 -3.75 -13.04
N SER A 160 3.12 -4.26 -12.73
CA SER A 160 2.49 -5.37 -13.44
C SER A 160 1.06 -5.00 -13.86
N GLU A 161 0.83 -4.86 -15.17
CA GLU A 161 -0.50 -4.57 -15.72
C GLU A 161 -1.31 -5.86 -15.96
N GLY A 162 -2.63 -5.81 -15.77
CA GLY A 162 -3.56 -6.92 -16.03
C GLY A 162 -3.57 -8.01 -14.94
N THR A 163 -2.74 -7.89 -13.91
CA THR A 163 -2.47 -8.95 -12.93
C THR A 163 -3.08 -8.70 -11.54
N ALA A 164 -3.91 -7.66 -11.35
CA ALA A 164 -4.54 -7.40 -10.06
C ALA A 164 -5.49 -8.53 -9.66
N THR A 165 -5.42 -8.92 -8.38
CA THR A 165 -6.21 -10.00 -7.79
C THR A 165 -6.92 -9.53 -6.53
N GLY A 166 -8.04 -10.18 -6.20
CA GLY A 166 -8.68 -9.99 -4.90
C GLY A 166 -8.02 -10.83 -3.81
N GLY A 167 -8.58 -10.74 -2.60
CA GLY A 167 -8.13 -11.56 -1.47
C GLY A 167 -8.00 -13.05 -1.81
N PHE A 168 -6.94 -13.67 -1.26
CA PHE A 168 -6.52 -15.06 -1.56
C PHE A 168 -5.95 -15.29 -2.98
N ASN A 169 -5.40 -14.25 -3.60
CA ASN A 169 -4.80 -14.28 -4.95
C ASN A 169 -5.75 -14.86 -6.01
N GLN A 170 -7.05 -14.63 -5.83
CA GLN A 170 -8.08 -15.08 -6.78
C GLN A 170 -8.49 -13.90 -7.68
N PRO A 171 -8.78 -14.16 -8.97
CA PRO A 171 -9.51 -13.21 -9.79
C PRO A 171 -10.82 -12.83 -9.08
N ALA A 172 -11.03 -11.53 -8.88
CA ALA A 172 -12.19 -11.00 -8.19
C ALA A 172 -12.71 -9.79 -8.97
N GLY A 173 -14.02 -9.77 -9.24
CA GLY A 173 -14.61 -8.80 -10.17
C GLY A 173 -14.56 -7.32 -9.78
N PHE A 174 -13.99 -7.03 -8.61
CA PHE A 174 -13.83 -5.71 -7.99
C PHE A 174 -12.36 -5.38 -7.69
N ALA A 175 -11.43 -6.30 -7.94
CA ALA A 175 -10.00 -5.98 -7.90
C ALA A 175 -9.61 -5.19 -9.16
N CYS A 176 -9.16 -3.95 -8.95
CA CYS A 176 -8.60 -3.10 -9.99
C CYS A 176 -7.11 -2.79 -9.76
N GLY A 177 -6.60 -3.01 -8.54
CA GLY A 177 -5.22 -2.81 -8.15
C GLY A 177 -4.96 -3.51 -6.82
N ASN A 178 -3.68 -3.80 -6.54
CA ASN A 178 -3.17 -4.21 -5.24
C ASN A 178 -1.64 -4.08 -5.21
N VAL A 179 -1.04 -3.95 -4.03
CA VAL A 179 0.42 -4.07 -3.81
C VAL A 179 0.72 -5.29 -2.94
N HIS A 180 1.79 -6.02 -3.23
CA HIS A 180 2.36 -7.05 -2.34
C HIS A 180 3.85 -7.30 -2.65
N PRO A 181 4.64 -7.98 -1.81
CA PRO A 181 6.03 -8.33 -2.12
C PRO A 181 6.11 -9.25 -3.34
N TYR A 182 7.05 -8.98 -4.25
CA TYR A 182 7.19 -9.72 -5.51
C TYR A 182 7.57 -11.19 -5.30
N ASP A 183 8.59 -11.44 -4.47
CA ASP A 183 8.93 -12.79 -4.02
C ASP A 183 8.80 -12.83 -2.51
N GLN A 184 8.02 -13.79 -2.01
CA GLN A 184 7.98 -14.14 -0.61
C GLN A 184 8.78 -15.42 -0.43
N PRO A 185 10.04 -15.34 0.04
CA PRO A 185 10.63 -16.45 0.76
C PRO A 185 9.61 -16.94 1.79
N TYR A 186 9.33 -18.25 1.84
CA TYR A 186 8.19 -18.86 2.57
C TYR A 186 8.27 -18.68 4.11
N ASN A 187 9.28 -17.94 4.56
CA ASN A 187 9.77 -17.74 5.91
C ASN A 187 9.97 -16.26 6.30
N VAL A 188 9.88 -15.27 5.39
CA VAL A 188 9.60 -13.86 5.78
C VAL A 188 8.10 -13.66 5.84
N ARG A 189 7.54 -13.80 7.04
CA ARG A 189 6.13 -13.47 7.30
C ARG A 189 5.90 -11.99 7.07
N TYR A 190 5.17 -11.61 6.02
CA TYR A 190 4.31 -10.41 5.90
C TYR A 190 4.80 -9.01 6.38
N GLU A 191 6.04 -8.87 6.84
CA GLU A 191 6.68 -7.64 7.29
C GLU A 191 7.59 -7.18 6.15
N TRP A 192 7.23 -6.05 5.54
CA TRP A 192 7.93 -5.51 4.36
C TRP A 192 8.82 -4.34 4.75
N TYR A 193 9.13 -4.28 6.03
CA TYR A 193 9.95 -3.28 6.68
C TYR A 193 10.83 -3.93 7.76
N ASP A 194 12.04 -3.43 7.95
CA ASP A 194 12.99 -3.97 8.94
C ASP A 194 12.63 -3.55 10.38
N GLU A 195 13.47 -3.90 11.36
CA GLU A 195 13.25 -3.51 12.76
C GLU A 195 13.32 -1.98 13.04
N HIS A 196 13.67 -1.19 12.02
CA HIS A 196 13.69 0.28 12.03
C HIS A 196 12.56 0.91 11.18
N GLY A 197 11.67 0.09 10.61
CA GLY A 197 10.62 0.57 9.70
C GLY A 197 11.11 0.96 8.30
N VAL A 198 12.32 0.53 7.89
CA VAL A 198 12.84 0.72 6.52
C VAL A 198 12.09 -0.23 5.60
N ILE A 199 11.30 0.27 4.64
CA ILE A 199 10.70 -0.59 3.60
C ILE A 199 11.82 -1.24 2.79
N PHE A 200 11.83 -2.58 2.75
CA PHE A 200 12.87 -3.38 2.07
C PHE A 200 12.26 -4.41 1.11
N GLY A 201 13.08 -4.91 0.18
CA GLY A 201 12.68 -5.92 -0.80
C GLY A 201 12.02 -5.34 -2.05
N PRO A 202 11.67 -6.21 -3.01
CA PRO A 202 10.86 -5.87 -4.19
C PRO A 202 9.36 -5.88 -3.86
N LEU A 203 8.66 -4.78 -4.15
CA LEU A 203 7.19 -4.72 -4.14
C LEU A 203 6.65 -4.86 -5.57
N MET A 204 5.68 -5.72 -5.77
CA MET A 204 4.87 -5.82 -6.99
C MET A 204 3.63 -4.93 -6.85
N LEU A 205 3.47 -4.01 -7.80
CA LEU A 205 2.35 -3.08 -7.90
C LEU A 205 1.48 -3.49 -9.10
N HIS A 206 0.27 -3.96 -8.81
CA HIS A 206 -0.66 -4.47 -9.80
C HIS A 206 -1.65 -3.41 -10.27
N ILE A 207 -1.83 -3.28 -11.58
CA ILE A 207 -2.72 -2.28 -12.20
C ILE A 207 -3.65 -2.96 -13.20
N GLY A 208 -4.95 -2.90 -12.94
CA GLY A 208 -5.98 -3.56 -13.74
C GLY A 208 -5.96 -5.08 -13.63
N SER A 209 -7.02 -5.72 -14.12
CA SER A 209 -7.16 -7.19 -14.10
C SER A 209 -7.65 -7.66 -15.47
N ASP A 210 -7.02 -8.71 -16.00
CA ASP A 210 -7.40 -9.36 -17.26
C ASP A 210 -8.62 -10.30 -17.10
N ASP A 211 -9.13 -10.48 -15.87
CA ASP A 211 -10.41 -11.16 -15.63
C ASP A 211 -11.54 -10.39 -16.35
N PRO A 212 -12.36 -11.01 -17.22
CA PRO A 212 -13.52 -10.35 -17.84
C PRO A 212 -14.60 -9.90 -16.84
N HIS A 213 -14.52 -10.34 -15.58
CA HIS A 213 -15.29 -9.79 -14.46
C HIS A 213 -14.51 -8.75 -13.64
N GLY A 214 -13.17 -8.78 -13.70
CA GLY A 214 -12.26 -7.84 -13.05
C GLY A 214 -12.42 -6.41 -13.56
N CYS A 215 -12.32 -5.44 -12.65
CA CYS A 215 -12.41 -4.01 -12.93
C CYS A 215 -13.56 -3.56 -13.88
N THR A 216 -14.70 -4.25 -13.84
CA THR A 216 -15.82 -4.09 -14.79
C THR A 216 -16.57 -2.74 -14.72
N ASN A 217 -16.26 -1.90 -13.73
CA ASN A 217 -17.03 -0.69 -13.41
C ASN A 217 -16.47 0.62 -14.00
N GLY A 218 -15.51 0.54 -14.93
CA GLY A 218 -14.96 1.73 -15.61
C GLY A 218 -14.13 2.64 -14.70
N ALA A 219 -13.44 2.06 -13.72
CA ALA A 219 -12.51 2.79 -12.87
C ALA A 219 -11.32 3.32 -13.70
N ASN A 220 -10.80 4.49 -13.33
CA ASN A 220 -9.68 5.11 -14.02
C ASN A 220 -8.36 4.45 -13.60
N LEU A 221 -7.72 3.69 -14.49
CA LEU A 221 -6.46 3.00 -14.22
C LEU A 221 -5.31 3.96 -13.86
N TYR A 222 -5.36 5.22 -14.29
CA TYR A 222 -4.41 6.25 -13.86
C TYR A 222 -4.54 6.57 -12.36
N ASP A 223 -5.78 6.79 -11.88
CA ASP A 223 -6.03 7.07 -10.47
C ASP A 223 -5.71 5.83 -9.61
N ILE A 224 -6.02 4.63 -10.11
CA ILE A 224 -5.67 3.38 -9.42
C ILE A 224 -4.15 3.25 -9.29
N ALA A 225 -3.39 3.51 -10.36
CA ALA A 225 -1.93 3.45 -10.28
C ALA A 225 -1.35 4.46 -9.28
N VAL A 226 -1.93 5.66 -9.18
CA VAL A 226 -1.56 6.63 -8.13
C VAL A 226 -1.87 6.06 -6.74
N HIS A 227 -3.07 5.52 -6.52
CA HIS A 227 -3.49 4.93 -5.24
C HIS A 227 -2.60 3.76 -4.79
N GLU A 228 -2.34 2.79 -5.68
CA GLU A 228 -1.44 1.67 -5.40
C GLU A 228 0.02 2.13 -5.23
N MET A 229 0.46 3.18 -5.92
CA MET A 229 1.80 3.75 -5.68
C MET A 229 1.88 4.46 -4.32
N MET A 230 0.81 5.12 -3.85
CA MET A 230 0.74 5.61 -2.47
C MET A 230 0.80 4.46 -1.45
N HIS A 231 0.19 3.31 -1.76
CA HIS A 231 0.37 2.10 -0.96
C HIS A 231 1.84 1.70 -0.91
N ALA A 232 2.50 1.54 -2.06
CA ALA A 232 3.92 1.18 -2.12
C ALA A 232 4.87 2.17 -1.41
N LEU A 233 4.44 3.42 -1.16
CA LEU A 233 5.24 4.45 -0.45
C LEU A 233 5.03 4.52 1.07
N GLY A 234 4.03 3.83 1.64
CA GLY A 234 3.80 3.80 3.08
C GLY A 234 2.36 4.01 3.55
N LEU A 235 1.39 4.32 2.68
CA LEU A 235 -0.02 4.33 3.09
C LEU A 235 -0.52 2.88 3.17
N GLY A 236 -0.87 2.39 4.35
CA GLY A 236 -1.43 1.06 4.55
C GLY A 236 -2.94 1.01 4.47
N THR A 237 -3.55 0.80 5.63
CA THR A 237 -5.01 0.71 5.75
C THR A 237 -5.67 1.95 5.14
N HIS A 238 -6.74 1.73 4.37
CA HIS A 238 -7.61 2.80 3.87
C HIS A 238 -8.19 3.64 5.03
N PHE A 239 -8.39 4.92 4.78
CA PHE A 239 -9.00 5.90 5.69
C PHE A 239 -9.86 6.87 4.88
N GLU A 240 -10.63 7.74 5.55
CA GLU A 240 -11.49 8.71 4.84
C GLU A 240 -10.61 9.66 4.00
N GLY A 241 -10.84 9.69 2.69
CA GLY A 241 -9.98 10.41 1.74
C GLY A 241 -8.83 9.58 1.16
N PHE A 242 -8.74 8.28 1.47
CA PHE A 242 -7.82 7.32 0.87
C PHE A 242 -8.44 5.90 0.86
N GLY A 243 -9.15 5.55 -0.23
CA GLY A 243 -9.80 4.24 -0.40
C GLY A 243 -11.12 4.07 0.34
N ILE A 244 -11.35 4.82 1.44
CA ILE A 244 -12.69 5.07 1.99
C ILE A 244 -13.14 6.45 1.52
N GLY A 245 -14.33 6.52 0.91
CA GLY A 245 -14.82 7.72 0.24
C GLY A 245 -14.22 7.82 -1.17
N PRO A 246 -13.45 8.87 -1.50
CA PRO A 246 -12.72 8.93 -2.76
C PRO A 246 -11.53 7.95 -2.77
N MET A 247 -11.00 7.68 -3.97
CA MET A 247 -9.80 6.83 -4.12
C MET A 247 -8.58 7.45 -3.45
N PHE A 248 -8.39 8.76 -3.64
CA PHE A 248 -7.54 9.62 -2.83
C PHE A 248 -8.04 11.06 -2.96
N ASP A 249 -7.85 11.86 -1.91
CA ASP A 249 -8.02 13.32 -1.92
C ASP A 249 -6.86 14.00 -1.15
N ASP A 250 -7.01 15.28 -0.78
CA ASP A 250 -5.96 16.00 -0.05
C ASP A 250 -5.68 15.46 1.36
N ASN A 251 -6.53 14.62 1.98
CA ASN A 251 -6.13 13.83 3.16
C ASN A 251 -4.97 12.89 2.79
N ALA A 252 -5.12 12.09 1.74
CA ALA A 252 -4.09 11.13 1.32
C ALA A 252 -2.77 11.85 1.03
N TRP A 253 -2.83 12.98 0.32
CA TRP A 253 -1.66 13.80 0.02
C TRP A 253 -0.99 14.39 1.26
N ASN A 254 -1.77 14.89 2.22
CA ASN A 254 -1.22 15.39 3.49
C ASN A 254 -0.57 14.26 4.30
N VAL A 255 -1.21 13.10 4.42
CA VAL A 255 -0.64 11.95 5.16
C VAL A 255 0.63 11.44 4.48
N LEU A 256 0.64 11.28 3.14
CA LEU A 256 1.83 10.88 2.39
C LEU A 256 2.98 11.90 2.52
N HIS A 257 2.70 13.21 2.45
CA HIS A 257 3.71 14.25 2.69
C HIS A 257 4.37 14.05 4.06
N ASN A 258 3.58 13.83 5.11
CA ASN A 258 4.11 13.64 6.46
C ASN A 258 4.91 12.32 6.61
N ILE A 259 4.58 11.25 5.86
CA ILE A 259 5.44 10.05 5.78
C ILE A 259 6.77 10.39 5.10
N LEU A 260 6.75 11.11 3.98
CA LEU A 260 7.93 11.39 3.18
C LEU A 260 8.87 12.42 3.82
N THR A 261 8.37 13.41 4.56
CA THR A 261 9.18 14.49 5.16
C THR A 261 9.65 14.23 6.60
N ASN A 262 8.93 13.44 7.39
CA ASN A 262 9.39 13.12 8.74
C ASN A 262 10.64 12.23 8.72
N GLN A 263 11.40 12.29 9.82
CA GLN A 263 12.55 11.43 10.02
C GLN A 263 12.11 9.96 10.00
N GLN A 264 12.94 9.12 9.41
CA GLN A 264 12.75 7.68 9.43
C GLN A 264 12.81 7.16 10.86
N ASN A 265 12.04 6.10 11.16
CA ASN A 265 11.95 5.49 12.49
C ASN A 265 11.44 6.45 13.59
N ALA A 266 10.95 7.65 13.23
CA ALA A 266 10.34 8.58 14.18
C ALA A 266 9.08 7.98 14.79
N ASN A 267 8.91 8.14 16.11
CA ASN A 267 7.68 7.77 16.81
C ASN A 267 6.67 8.92 16.86
N GLU A 268 5.42 8.66 17.29
CA GLU A 268 4.34 9.66 17.40
C GLU A 268 4.78 11.02 17.99
N PHE A 269 5.61 11.01 19.05
CA PHE A 269 6.03 12.22 19.75
C PHE A 269 7.16 13.00 19.04
N GLU A 270 7.76 12.42 18.01
CA GLU A 270 8.84 12.99 17.20
C GLU A 270 8.33 13.53 15.86
N LEU A 271 7.07 13.25 15.50
CA LEU A 271 6.47 13.70 14.24
C LEU A 271 6.19 15.20 14.25
N VAL A 272 6.65 15.86 13.19
CA VAL A 272 6.18 17.20 12.80
C VAL A 272 5.02 16.98 11.84
N ILE A 273 3.83 17.46 12.23
CA ILE A 273 2.63 17.33 11.41
C ILE A 273 2.37 18.62 10.63
N GLU A 274 2.30 18.54 9.32
CA GLU A 274 2.06 19.67 8.41
C GLU A 274 0.83 19.44 7.52
N LYS A 275 -0.15 20.35 7.54
CA LYS A 275 -1.19 20.43 6.50
C LYS A 275 -0.67 21.28 5.34
N ARG A 276 -0.16 20.61 4.30
CA ARG A 276 0.43 21.22 3.10
C ARG A 276 -0.59 21.48 1.98
N PHE A 277 -1.59 20.60 1.85
CA PHE A 277 -2.59 20.67 0.80
C PHE A 277 -3.94 21.13 1.38
N PRO A 278 -4.51 22.25 0.91
CA PRO A 278 -5.86 22.65 1.27
C PRO A 278 -6.89 21.78 0.53
N GLU A 279 -8.09 21.66 1.09
CA GLU A 279 -9.25 21.18 0.31
C GLU A 279 -9.66 22.26 -0.71
N GLU A 280 -10.01 21.84 -1.93
CA GLU A 280 -10.62 22.69 -2.98
C GLU A 280 -12.16 22.84 -2.85
#